data_AF-A0A7V6PF49-F1
#
_entry.id   AF-A0A7V6PF49-F1
#
_cell.length_a   1.000
_cell.length_b   1.000
_cell.length_c   1.000
_cell.angle_alpha   90.00
_cell.angle_beta   90.00
_cell.angle_gamma   90.00
#
_symmetry.space_group_name_H-M   'P 1'
#
loop_
_entity.id
_entity.type
_entity.pdbx_description
1 polymer ?
#
loop_
_entity_poly.entity_id
_entity_poly.type
_entity_poly.pdbx_seq_one_letter_code
_entity_poly.pdbx_strand_id
1 'polypeptide(L)'
;MKQHNRRLDIVLMLALAAFVLLPWYRIEDGFLSFGWLDGMYSDGATAPGFWQMAFFGRPWLGAIALFMLFCASARFILPLERRSGVLVWASLIGVIFLALQGLAIGFSGWNWTISENLFGTLADGQPAFGAGAILTGLCFLLIFSFGLAERGVMKGDAFVVSSITLLVALVAVFVFYPVISMFAGSVQDFDGSFKPEGFIGNIQDSSIWSLACLVGEGRCGVAWRTLWLALMTATGSTVLGLAFALVATRTGFPFKKGLRLLTILPIITPPFVVGLALTLLFGRAGVVTEQLSSIFGIEPGRWLYGLIGIWIAQVLSFTPISFLVLIGVVEGVSPSMEEASQTLRADRWRTFRKVSLPLMAPGLANAFLIAFIESMADFGNPMVLGGSNGVLSTKIFFAVVGAQNDPSRAAVLAIVLLCFTLTAFLIQRVWLSGKNFATVTGKGDSGMHAGLPRGLKIGVYALVIPWMVFTVVVYAMILIGGFVRQWGLDNTLTVEHYARAFSVNWTENGIAWTGVAWNSFWTTMEISLLSAPLTAAVGLLTAYLIVRQRFVGRNVFEFALMLSFAIPGTVIGVSYVMAFNLP
;
A
#
# COMPACT_ATOMS: atom_id res chain seq x y z
N MET A 1 -34.84 -29.98 0.21
CA MET A 1 -33.69 -29.37 0.91
C MET A 1 -34.20 -28.80 2.23
N LYS A 2 -33.69 -29.28 3.37
CA LYS A 2 -34.20 -28.93 4.72
C LYS A 2 -34.12 -27.42 4.97
N GLN A 3 -35.22 -26.83 5.42
CA GLN A 3 -35.46 -25.41 5.68
C GLN A 3 -34.55 -24.76 6.74
N HIS A 4 -33.53 -25.43 7.28
CA HIS A 4 -32.73 -24.94 8.41
C HIS A 4 -31.35 -24.45 7.93
N ASN A 5 -31.27 -23.20 7.48
CA ASN A 5 -29.99 -22.55 7.21
C ASN A 5 -29.47 -21.95 8.53
N ARG A 6 -28.89 -22.81 9.39
CA ARG A 6 -28.36 -22.43 10.71
C ARG A 6 -27.37 -21.25 10.64
N ARG A 7 -26.66 -21.10 9.53
CA ARG A 7 -25.71 -19.99 9.30
C ARG A 7 -26.44 -18.65 9.21
N LEU A 8 -27.56 -18.60 8.48
CA LEU A 8 -28.38 -17.39 8.38
C LEU A 8 -28.99 -17.03 9.74
N ASP A 9 -29.47 -18.02 10.49
CA ASP A 9 -30.06 -17.78 11.81
C ASP A 9 -29.02 -17.17 12.77
N ILE A 10 -27.78 -17.67 12.75
CA ILE A 10 -26.67 -17.11 13.53
C ILE A 10 -26.39 -15.66 13.15
N VAL A 11 -26.32 -15.34 11.85
CA VAL A 11 -26.02 -13.97 11.40
C VAL A 11 -27.16 -13.01 11.72
N LEU A 12 -28.43 -13.43 11.62
CA LEU A 12 -29.58 -12.62 12.01
C LEU A 12 -29.59 -12.34 13.52
N MET A 13 -29.31 -13.34 14.34
CA MET A 13 -29.17 -13.15 15.79
C MET A 13 -28.00 -12.22 16.12
N LEU A 14 -26.89 -12.33 15.40
CA LEU A 14 -25.71 -11.49 15.60
C LEU A 14 -25.97 -10.04 15.16
N ALA A 15 -26.73 -9.83 14.08
CA ALA A 15 -27.18 -8.49 13.66
C ALA A 15 -28.07 -7.84 14.72
N LEU A 16 -29.02 -8.59 15.29
CA LEU A 16 -29.88 -8.10 16.36
C LEU A 16 -29.05 -7.77 17.62
N ALA A 17 -28.14 -8.65 18.02
CA ALA A 17 -27.25 -8.42 19.14
C ALA A 17 -26.37 -7.17 18.92
N ALA A 18 -25.84 -6.97 17.71
CA ALA A 18 -25.07 -5.79 17.37
C ALA A 18 -25.87 -4.49 17.51
N PHE A 19 -27.15 -4.52 17.12
CA PHE A 19 -28.02 -3.34 17.17
C PHE A 19 -28.51 -3.02 18.60
N VAL A 20 -28.67 -4.04 19.44
CA VAL A 20 -29.27 -3.90 20.78
C VAL A 20 -28.22 -3.81 21.91
N LEU A 21 -27.07 -4.45 21.77
CA LEU A 21 -26.10 -4.61 22.86
C LEU A 21 -24.79 -3.83 22.66
N LEU A 22 -24.46 -3.43 21.43
CA LEU A 22 -23.18 -2.78 21.14
C LEU A 22 -23.34 -1.28 20.92
N PRO A 23 -22.38 -0.47 21.40
CA PRO A 23 -22.36 0.98 21.20
C PRO A 23 -22.41 1.28 19.70
N TRP A 24 -23.39 2.09 19.30
CA TRP A 24 -23.61 2.40 17.88
C TRP A 24 -22.54 3.34 17.33
N TYR A 25 -22.07 4.26 18.16
CA TYR A 25 -21.07 5.28 17.83
C TYR A 25 -19.71 4.99 18.48
N ARG A 26 -18.67 5.66 17.99
CA ARG A 26 -17.27 5.50 18.44
C ARG A 26 -17.12 5.99 19.88
N ILE A 27 -16.47 5.18 20.70
CA ILE A 27 -16.08 5.52 22.08
C ILE A 27 -14.68 6.14 22.06
N GLU A 28 -14.50 7.28 22.72
CA GLU A 28 -13.24 8.02 22.75
C GLU A 28 -12.11 7.23 23.42
N ASP A 29 -12.39 6.58 24.55
CA ASP A 29 -11.44 5.71 25.26
C ASP A 29 -11.16 4.38 24.54
N GLY A 30 -11.81 4.14 23.39
CA GLY A 30 -11.72 2.91 22.62
C GLY A 30 -12.71 1.83 23.08
N PHE A 31 -13.11 0.95 22.16
CA PHE A 31 -14.08 -0.11 22.43
C PHE A 31 -13.58 -1.13 23.47
N LEU A 32 -12.27 -1.37 23.52
CA LEU A 32 -11.63 -2.36 24.40
C LEU A 32 -11.33 -1.84 25.81
N SER A 33 -11.62 -0.56 26.12
CA SER A 33 -11.51 -0.03 27.48
C SER A 33 -12.63 -0.52 28.40
N PHE A 34 -13.72 -1.04 27.82
CA PHE A 34 -14.93 -1.50 28.51
C PHE A 34 -15.65 -0.47 29.40
N GLY A 35 -15.18 0.79 29.45
CA GLY A 35 -15.84 1.87 30.22
C GLY A 35 -17.24 2.23 29.72
N TRP A 36 -17.57 1.84 28.49
CA TRP A 36 -18.91 2.02 27.90
C TRP A 36 -19.99 1.16 28.54
N LEU A 37 -19.64 0.11 29.29
CA LEU A 37 -20.61 -0.75 29.97
C LEU A 37 -21.37 -0.01 31.08
N ASP A 38 -20.72 0.94 31.74
CA ASP A 38 -21.30 1.69 32.85
C ASP A 38 -22.34 2.72 32.37
N GLY A 39 -22.17 3.24 31.15
CA GLY A 39 -23.02 4.26 30.53
C GLY A 39 -24.03 3.73 29.51
N MET A 40 -24.01 2.44 29.19
CA MET A 40 -24.63 1.85 27.98
C MET A 40 -26.12 2.20 27.75
N TYR A 41 -26.90 2.51 28.79
CA TYR A 41 -28.31 2.88 28.63
C TYR A 41 -28.65 4.29 29.12
N SER A 42 -27.70 4.98 29.74
CA SER A 42 -27.88 6.31 30.33
C SER A 42 -27.26 7.42 29.50
N ASP A 43 -26.20 7.12 28.73
CA ASP A 43 -25.45 8.09 27.95
C ASP A 43 -25.60 7.86 26.45
N GLY A 44 -25.91 8.92 25.72
CA GLY A 44 -26.01 8.93 24.26
C GLY A 44 -24.69 8.67 23.55
N ALA A 45 -23.54 8.78 24.21
CA ALA A 45 -22.26 8.43 23.59
C ALA A 45 -22.02 6.90 23.53
N THR A 46 -22.53 6.16 24.52
CA THR A 46 -22.28 4.72 24.69
C THR A 46 -23.50 3.86 24.33
N ALA A 47 -24.64 4.49 24.08
CA ALA A 47 -25.90 3.80 23.81
C ALA A 47 -25.89 2.92 22.54
N PRO A 48 -26.48 1.71 22.60
CA PRO A 48 -26.72 0.87 21.44
C PRO A 48 -27.70 1.46 20.43
N GLY A 49 -27.65 0.96 19.19
CA GLY A 49 -28.43 1.50 18.06
C GLY A 49 -29.93 1.57 18.32
N PHE A 50 -30.49 0.56 19.00
CA PHE A 50 -31.90 0.57 19.38
C PHE A 50 -32.24 1.69 20.38
N TRP A 51 -31.38 1.92 21.36
CA TRP A 51 -31.58 2.96 22.38
C TRP A 51 -31.39 4.36 21.81
N GLN A 52 -30.42 4.52 20.91
CA GLN A 52 -30.20 5.76 20.14
C GLN A 52 -31.45 6.18 19.37
N MET A 53 -32.10 5.19 18.72
CA MET A 53 -33.34 5.40 17.99
C MET A 53 -34.50 5.76 18.91
N ALA A 54 -34.66 5.05 20.03
CA ALA A 54 -35.83 5.16 20.89
C ALA A 54 -35.80 6.37 21.84
N PHE A 55 -34.63 6.76 22.35
CA PHE A 55 -34.51 7.73 23.45
C PHE A 55 -33.63 8.94 23.15
N PHE A 56 -32.69 8.83 22.19
CA PHE A 56 -31.73 9.90 21.88
C PHE A 56 -32.02 10.62 20.55
N GLY A 57 -33.25 10.50 20.03
CA GLY A 57 -33.70 11.30 18.89
C GLY A 57 -32.97 11.02 17.57
N ARG A 58 -32.55 9.76 17.33
CA ARG A 58 -31.88 9.33 16.09
C ARG A 58 -32.80 8.47 15.20
N PRO A 59 -33.87 9.03 14.60
CA PRO A 59 -34.93 8.26 13.94
C PRO A 59 -34.48 7.52 12.68
N TRP A 60 -33.41 7.96 12.02
CA TRP A 60 -32.87 7.30 10.83
C TRP A 60 -32.40 5.87 11.09
N LEU A 61 -32.03 5.54 12.33
CA LEU A 61 -31.70 4.16 12.73
C LEU A 61 -32.91 3.21 12.64
N GLY A 62 -34.13 3.75 12.60
CA GLY A 62 -35.35 2.99 12.35
C GLY A 62 -35.38 2.34 10.97
N ALA A 63 -34.77 2.95 9.95
CA ALA A 63 -34.64 2.34 8.64
C ALA A 63 -33.76 1.08 8.70
N ILE A 64 -32.67 1.11 9.47
CA ILE A 64 -31.79 -0.04 9.67
C ILE A 64 -32.53 -1.18 10.37
N ALA A 65 -33.27 -0.86 11.44
CA ALA A 65 -34.11 -1.83 12.14
C ALA A 65 -35.14 -2.45 11.19
N LEU A 66 -35.76 -1.65 10.33
CA LEU A 66 -36.73 -2.11 9.33
C LEU A 66 -36.10 -3.04 8.29
N PHE A 67 -34.88 -2.75 7.79
CA PHE A 67 -34.16 -3.67 6.90
C PHE A 67 -33.75 -4.96 7.60
N MET A 68 -33.37 -4.92 8.88
CA MET A 68 -33.13 -6.13 9.67
C MET A 68 -34.41 -6.97 9.83
N LEU A 69 -35.54 -6.32 10.10
CA LEU A 69 -36.84 -6.99 10.21
C LEU A 69 -37.28 -7.60 8.87
N PHE A 70 -37.00 -6.96 7.73
CA PHE A 70 -37.21 -7.57 6.42
C PHE A 70 -36.33 -8.79 6.19
N CYS A 71 -35.06 -8.75 6.59
CA CYS A 71 -34.17 -9.91 6.52
C CYS A 71 -34.66 -11.06 7.43
N ALA A 72 -35.15 -10.73 8.63
CA ALA A 72 -35.70 -11.70 9.57
C ALA A 72 -37.03 -12.30 9.09
N SER A 73 -37.94 -11.47 8.56
CA SER A 73 -39.23 -11.92 8.04
C SER A 73 -39.10 -12.78 6.78
N ALA A 74 -38.06 -12.54 5.96
CA ALA A 74 -37.72 -13.40 4.82
C ALA A 74 -37.52 -14.87 5.22
N ARG A 75 -37.24 -15.16 6.49
CA ARG A 75 -37.17 -16.51 7.05
C ARG A 75 -38.48 -17.29 6.90
N PHE A 76 -39.61 -16.60 6.98
CA PHE A 76 -40.94 -17.19 6.98
C PHE A 76 -41.58 -17.22 5.57
N ILE A 77 -40.91 -16.66 4.55
CA ILE A 77 -41.40 -16.63 3.17
C ILE A 77 -41.09 -17.98 2.50
N LEU A 78 -42.15 -18.72 2.11
CA LEU A 78 -42.09 -20.15 1.78
C LEU A 78 -41.63 -20.56 0.34
N PRO A 79 -41.44 -19.66 -0.65
CA PRO A 79 -40.64 -19.99 -1.84
C PRO A 79 -39.17 -19.52 -1.71
N LEU A 80 -38.21 -20.40 -2.00
CA LEU A 80 -36.76 -20.12 -2.03
C LEU A 80 -36.40 -18.89 -2.89
N GLU A 81 -37.05 -18.73 -4.04
CA GLU A 81 -36.79 -17.60 -4.95
C GLU A 81 -37.20 -16.25 -4.34
N ARG A 82 -38.37 -16.19 -3.68
CA ARG A 82 -38.84 -14.96 -3.02
C ARG A 82 -38.02 -14.66 -1.78
N ARG A 83 -37.72 -15.68 -0.97
CA ARG A 83 -36.86 -15.56 0.22
C ARG A 83 -35.49 -15.00 -0.13
N SER A 84 -34.80 -15.62 -1.08
CA SER A 84 -33.47 -15.16 -1.50
C SER A 84 -33.51 -13.75 -2.09
N GLY A 85 -34.57 -13.38 -2.83
CA GLY A 85 -34.74 -12.02 -3.33
C GLY A 85 -34.90 -10.98 -2.23
N VAL A 86 -35.72 -11.24 -1.21
CA VAL A 86 -35.87 -10.33 -0.07
C VAL A 86 -34.54 -10.21 0.68
N LEU A 87 -33.84 -11.31 0.95
CA LEU A 87 -32.55 -11.28 1.64
C LEU A 87 -31.52 -10.43 0.88
N VAL A 88 -31.37 -10.64 -0.43
CA VAL A 88 -30.41 -9.90 -1.27
C VAL A 88 -30.74 -8.41 -1.29
N TRP A 89 -31.99 -8.04 -1.57
CA TRP A 89 -32.34 -6.62 -1.70
C TRP A 89 -32.38 -5.89 -0.36
N ALA A 90 -32.97 -6.47 0.68
CA ALA A 90 -33.05 -5.82 2.00
C ALA A 90 -31.66 -5.59 2.60
N SER A 91 -30.75 -6.57 2.48
CA SER A 91 -29.38 -6.42 2.97
C SER A 91 -28.54 -5.47 2.12
N LEU A 92 -28.66 -5.50 0.79
CA LEU A 92 -27.96 -4.57 -0.11
C LEU A 92 -28.37 -3.12 0.18
N ILE A 93 -29.69 -2.87 0.28
CA ILE A 93 -30.22 -1.55 0.62
C ILE A 93 -29.79 -1.16 2.03
N GLY A 94 -29.75 -2.09 2.99
CA GLY A 94 -29.24 -1.84 4.35
C GLY A 94 -27.78 -1.37 4.37
N VAL A 95 -26.89 -1.99 3.59
CA VAL A 95 -25.48 -1.56 3.45
C VAL A 95 -25.39 -0.18 2.79
N ILE A 96 -26.13 0.04 1.71
CA ILE A 96 -26.14 1.32 0.99
C ILE A 96 -26.67 2.43 1.91
N PHE A 97 -27.72 2.16 2.68
CA PHE A 97 -28.28 3.10 3.63
C PHE A 97 -27.28 3.46 4.72
N LEU A 98 -26.60 2.47 5.32
CA LEU A 98 -25.54 2.73 6.30
C LEU A 98 -24.42 3.61 5.72
N ALA A 99 -23.99 3.32 4.49
CA ALA A 99 -22.95 4.12 3.82
C ALA A 99 -23.43 5.55 3.56
N LEU A 100 -24.63 5.72 2.99
CA LEU A 100 -25.20 7.04 2.71
C LEU A 100 -25.46 7.82 4.00
N GLN A 101 -25.97 7.19 5.04
CA GLN A 101 -26.14 7.81 6.36
C GLN A 101 -24.80 8.30 6.90
N GLY A 102 -23.77 7.46 6.87
CA GLY A 102 -22.43 7.80 7.35
C GLY A 102 -21.80 8.99 6.60
N LEU A 103 -22.10 9.14 5.31
CA LEU A 103 -21.59 10.23 4.48
C LEU A 103 -22.44 11.49 4.54
N ALA A 104 -23.77 11.35 4.69
CA ALA A 104 -24.70 12.46 4.65
C ALA A 104 -24.79 13.21 5.98
N ILE A 105 -24.65 12.52 7.12
CA ILE A 105 -24.72 13.13 8.45
C ILE A 105 -23.29 13.17 9.02
N GLY A 106 -22.72 14.37 9.14
CA GLY A 106 -21.43 14.63 9.78
C GLY A 106 -21.58 14.92 11.27
N PHE A 107 -20.49 15.36 11.92
CA PHE A 107 -20.47 15.62 13.36
C PHE A 107 -21.38 16.79 13.78
N SER A 108 -21.47 17.83 12.95
CA SER A 108 -22.24 19.05 13.23
C SER A 108 -23.62 19.12 12.55
N GLY A 109 -23.96 18.18 11.67
CA GLY A 109 -25.23 18.20 10.94
C GLY A 109 -25.15 17.52 9.57
N TRP A 110 -25.85 18.04 8.57
CA TRP A 110 -25.81 17.51 7.21
C TRP A 110 -24.53 17.93 6.48
N ASN A 111 -23.85 16.97 5.85
CA ASN A 111 -22.71 17.24 4.97
C ASN A 111 -23.14 17.72 3.58
N TRP A 112 -24.36 17.40 3.15
CA TRP A 112 -24.87 17.74 1.82
C TRP A 112 -26.04 18.71 1.91
N THR A 113 -25.96 19.81 1.16
CA THR A 113 -27.01 20.84 1.08
C THR A 113 -28.35 20.29 0.60
N ILE A 114 -28.34 19.27 -0.26
CA ILE A 114 -29.56 18.56 -0.70
C ILE A 114 -30.28 17.91 0.50
N SER A 115 -29.54 17.32 1.43
CA SER A 115 -30.13 16.66 2.60
C SER A 115 -30.76 17.67 3.54
N GLU A 116 -30.09 18.80 3.76
CA GLU A 116 -30.63 19.91 4.55
C GLU A 116 -31.91 20.50 3.93
N ASN A 117 -31.94 20.66 2.60
CA ASN A 117 -33.12 21.15 1.89
C ASN A 117 -34.31 20.17 1.93
N LEU A 118 -34.04 18.86 1.90
CA LEU A 118 -35.09 17.83 1.88
C LEU A 118 -35.64 17.51 3.27
N PHE A 119 -34.78 17.51 4.29
CA PHE A 119 -35.10 17.01 5.63
C PHE A 119 -35.08 18.09 6.71
N GLY A 120 -34.70 19.33 6.36
CA GLY A 120 -34.52 20.43 7.31
C GLY A 120 -33.15 20.39 8.00
N THR A 121 -32.88 21.41 8.83
CA THR A 121 -31.63 21.50 9.60
C THR A 121 -31.60 20.42 10.68
N LEU A 122 -30.45 19.75 10.82
CA LEU A 122 -30.22 18.78 11.89
C LEU A 122 -29.63 19.53 13.09
N ALA A 123 -30.30 19.49 14.25
CA ALA A 123 -29.83 20.18 15.45
C ALA A 123 -28.51 19.61 15.99
N ASP A 124 -28.36 18.28 15.92
CA ASP A 124 -27.16 17.55 16.33
C ASP A 124 -26.75 16.58 15.22
N GLY A 125 -25.48 16.63 14.79
CA GLY A 125 -24.91 15.64 13.88
C GLY A 125 -24.70 14.28 14.54
N GLN A 126 -24.07 13.34 13.85
CA GLN A 126 -23.77 12.01 14.36
C GLN A 126 -22.26 11.84 14.60
N PRO A 127 -21.82 11.20 15.70
CA PRO A 127 -20.44 10.79 15.84
C PRO A 127 -20.08 9.66 14.85
N ALA A 128 -18.79 9.38 14.72
CA ALA A 128 -18.31 8.28 13.88
C ALA A 128 -18.91 6.93 14.30
N PHE A 129 -19.09 6.02 13.34
CA PHE A 129 -19.63 4.68 13.61
C PHE A 129 -18.75 3.87 14.55
N GLY A 130 -19.41 3.23 15.53
CA GLY A 130 -18.81 2.33 16.51
C GLY A 130 -18.95 0.87 16.16
N ALA A 131 -18.69 0.00 17.15
CA ALA A 131 -18.69 -1.45 16.97
C ALA A 131 -20.06 -2.00 16.52
N GLY A 132 -21.17 -1.45 17.04
CA GLY A 132 -22.52 -1.89 16.68
C GLY A 132 -22.86 -1.64 15.20
N ALA A 133 -22.52 -0.46 14.69
CA ALA A 133 -22.74 -0.08 13.29
C ALA A 133 -21.85 -0.92 12.34
N ILE A 134 -20.56 -1.09 12.67
CA ILE A 134 -19.63 -1.91 11.87
C ILE A 134 -20.09 -3.36 11.80
N LEU A 135 -20.45 -3.96 12.94
CA LEU A 135 -20.88 -5.35 13.00
C LEU A 135 -22.21 -5.57 12.27
N THR A 136 -23.14 -4.60 12.38
CA THR A 136 -24.38 -4.58 11.62
C THR A 136 -24.13 -4.55 10.10
N GLY A 137 -23.21 -3.70 9.62
CA GLY A 137 -22.82 -3.66 8.22
C GLY A 137 -22.22 -4.99 7.72
N LEU A 138 -21.36 -5.61 8.52
CA LEU A 138 -20.81 -6.94 8.22
C LEU A 138 -21.90 -8.02 8.15
N CYS A 139 -22.88 -7.98 9.06
CA CYS A 139 -24.03 -8.87 9.02
C CYS A 139 -24.85 -8.70 7.75
N PHE A 140 -25.13 -7.47 7.31
CA PHE A 140 -25.83 -7.25 6.04
C PHE A 140 -25.03 -7.82 4.85
N LEU A 141 -23.70 -7.65 4.80
CA LEU A 141 -22.87 -8.26 3.75
C LEU A 141 -22.93 -9.80 3.76
N LEU A 142 -22.98 -10.42 4.93
CA LEU A 142 -23.12 -11.88 5.07
C LEU A 142 -24.53 -12.36 4.70
N ILE A 143 -25.57 -11.61 5.05
CA ILE A 143 -26.95 -11.93 4.64
C ILE A 143 -27.08 -11.82 3.12
N PHE A 144 -26.46 -10.79 2.52
CA PHE A 144 -26.40 -10.60 1.09
C PHE A 144 -25.73 -11.78 0.39
N SER A 145 -24.56 -12.22 0.88
CA SER A 145 -23.84 -13.36 0.30
C SER A 145 -24.61 -14.68 0.45
N PHE A 146 -25.28 -14.90 1.58
CA PHE A 146 -26.14 -16.07 1.76
C PHE A 146 -27.36 -16.04 0.85
N GLY A 147 -27.98 -14.88 0.66
CA GLY A 147 -29.06 -14.71 -0.31
C GLY A 147 -28.64 -15.03 -1.75
N LEU A 148 -27.44 -14.62 -2.16
CA LEU A 148 -26.87 -14.96 -3.47
C LEU A 148 -26.55 -16.46 -3.60
N ALA A 149 -25.98 -17.06 -2.56
CA ALA A 149 -25.71 -18.50 -2.54
C ALA A 149 -27.01 -19.32 -2.63
N GLU A 150 -28.10 -18.90 -1.97
CA GLU A 150 -29.41 -19.55 -2.08
C GLU A 150 -30.02 -19.45 -3.50
N ARG A 151 -29.64 -18.45 -4.30
CA ARG A 151 -29.98 -18.35 -5.74
C ARG A 151 -29.16 -19.25 -6.66
N GLY A 152 -28.20 -20.01 -6.12
CA GLY A 152 -27.33 -20.89 -6.89
C GLY A 152 -26.06 -20.23 -7.45
N VAL A 153 -25.76 -18.98 -7.06
CA VAL A 153 -24.47 -18.34 -7.40
C VAL A 153 -23.34 -19.20 -6.85
N MET A 154 -22.31 -19.45 -7.66
CA MET A 154 -21.18 -20.33 -7.31
C MET A 154 -21.60 -21.72 -6.83
N LYS A 155 -22.60 -22.31 -7.49
CA LYS A 155 -23.19 -23.62 -7.12
C LYS A 155 -23.73 -23.65 -5.70
N GLY A 156 -24.05 -22.49 -5.12
CA GLY A 156 -24.55 -22.34 -3.76
C GLY A 156 -23.48 -22.42 -2.67
N ASP A 157 -22.20 -22.27 -3.00
CA ASP A 157 -21.14 -22.22 -2.00
C ASP A 157 -21.15 -20.89 -1.23
N ALA A 158 -21.80 -20.89 -0.07
CA ALA A 158 -21.89 -19.73 0.81
C ALA A 158 -20.54 -19.21 1.30
N PHE A 159 -19.51 -20.06 1.45
CA PHE A 159 -18.19 -19.60 1.89
C PHE A 159 -17.55 -18.76 0.78
N VAL A 160 -17.47 -19.31 -0.44
CA VAL A 160 -16.87 -18.62 -1.59
C VAL A 160 -17.57 -17.29 -1.88
N VAL A 161 -18.91 -17.27 -1.90
CA VAL A 161 -19.67 -16.04 -2.14
C VAL A 161 -19.44 -15.02 -1.03
N SER A 162 -19.43 -15.44 0.24
CA SER A 162 -19.18 -14.53 1.37
C SER A 162 -17.77 -13.94 1.33
N SER A 163 -16.77 -14.74 1.00
CA SER A 163 -15.39 -14.28 0.83
C SER A 163 -15.26 -13.27 -0.30
N ILE A 164 -15.89 -13.51 -1.45
CA ILE A 164 -15.89 -12.55 -2.57
C ILE A 164 -16.59 -11.25 -2.15
N THR A 165 -17.78 -11.33 -1.55
CA THR A 165 -18.52 -10.15 -1.09
C THR A 165 -17.72 -9.32 -0.09
N LEU A 166 -17.09 -9.97 0.90
CA LEU A 166 -16.30 -9.28 1.92
C LEU A 166 -15.06 -8.61 1.29
N LEU A 167 -14.34 -9.28 0.40
CA LEU A 167 -13.18 -8.71 -0.28
C LEU A 167 -13.57 -7.53 -1.17
N VAL A 168 -14.68 -7.64 -1.91
CA VAL A 168 -15.21 -6.53 -2.71
C VAL A 168 -15.59 -5.35 -1.82
N ALA A 169 -16.23 -5.59 -0.67
CA ALA A 169 -16.57 -4.54 0.29
C ALA A 169 -15.32 -3.86 0.87
N LEU A 170 -14.29 -4.64 1.25
CA LEU A 170 -13.03 -4.09 1.76
C LEU A 170 -12.33 -3.22 0.70
N VAL A 171 -12.24 -3.69 -0.54
CA VAL A 171 -11.63 -2.90 -1.63
C VAL A 171 -12.48 -1.67 -1.93
N ALA A 172 -13.81 -1.78 -1.92
CA ALA A 172 -14.69 -0.64 -2.12
C ALA A 172 -14.50 0.45 -1.05
N VAL A 173 -14.47 0.07 0.23
CA VAL A 173 -14.37 1.00 1.36
C VAL A 173 -12.97 1.56 1.55
N PHE A 174 -11.92 0.75 1.41
CA PHE A 174 -10.55 1.14 1.74
C PHE A 174 -9.69 1.51 0.53
N VAL A 175 -10.17 1.27 -0.70
CA VAL A 175 -9.40 1.61 -1.91
C VAL A 175 -10.20 2.55 -2.80
N PHE A 176 -11.39 2.15 -3.24
CA PHE A 176 -12.15 2.96 -4.18
C PHE A 176 -12.74 4.21 -3.56
N TYR A 177 -13.36 4.10 -2.37
CA TYR A 177 -13.95 5.26 -1.69
C TYR A 177 -12.91 6.36 -1.43
N PRO A 178 -11.73 6.07 -0.84
CA PRO A 178 -10.69 7.08 -0.66
C PRO A 178 -10.25 7.73 -1.98
N VAL A 179 -9.99 6.92 -3.01
CA VAL A 179 -9.60 7.43 -4.33
C VAL A 179 -10.68 8.34 -4.92
N ILE A 180 -11.96 7.97 -4.81
CA ILE A 180 -13.09 8.80 -5.26
C ILE A 180 -13.16 10.10 -4.46
N SER A 181 -13.01 10.04 -3.12
CA SER A 181 -12.99 11.22 -2.26
C SER A 181 -11.83 12.16 -2.60
N MET A 182 -10.67 11.62 -2.98
CA MET A 182 -9.55 12.41 -3.47
C MET A 182 -9.87 13.12 -4.79
N PHE A 183 -10.51 12.42 -5.75
CA PHE A 183 -10.97 13.06 -6.99
C PHE A 183 -12.02 14.15 -6.71
N ALA A 184 -12.99 13.89 -5.83
CA ALA A 184 -13.99 14.87 -5.43
C ALA A 184 -13.34 16.09 -4.76
N GLY A 185 -12.45 15.88 -3.80
CA GLY A 185 -11.72 16.93 -3.10
C GLY A 185 -10.75 17.73 -3.99
N SER A 186 -10.39 17.22 -5.17
CA SER A 186 -9.61 17.98 -6.14
C SER A 186 -10.40 19.07 -6.86
N VAL A 187 -11.74 18.93 -6.92
CA VAL A 187 -12.68 19.85 -7.58
C VAL A 187 -13.64 20.55 -6.61
N GLN A 188 -13.51 20.26 -5.31
CA GLN A 188 -14.28 20.87 -4.23
C GLN A 188 -13.41 21.85 -3.44
N ASP A 189 -14.03 22.91 -2.93
CA ASP A 189 -13.40 23.83 -1.98
C ASP A 189 -13.60 23.33 -0.54
N PHE A 190 -12.99 23.98 0.46
CA PHE A 190 -13.08 23.60 1.88
C PHE A 190 -14.50 23.58 2.44
N ASP A 191 -15.41 24.36 1.84
CA ASP A 191 -16.84 24.40 2.18
C ASP A 191 -17.67 23.30 1.48
N GLY A 192 -17.03 22.42 0.70
CA GLY A 192 -17.68 21.36 -0.07
C GLY A 192 -18.32 21.83 -1.38
N SER A 193 -18.24 23.12 -1.72
CA SER A 193 -18.76 23.66 -2.97
C SER A 193 -17.95 23.16 -4.17
N PHE A 194 -18.62 22.92 -5.29
CA PHE A 194 -17.97 22.50 -6.54
C PHE A 194 -17.30 23.71 -7.21
N LYS A 195 -15.97 23.76 -7.20
CA LYS A 195 -15.14 24.82 -7.80
C LYS A 195 -14.04 24.20 -8.69
N PRO A 196 -14.36 23.85 -9.95
CA PRO A 196 -13.40 23.20 -10.85
C PRO A 196 -12.24 24.12 -11.28
N GLU A 197 -12.36 25.42 -11.07
CA GLU A 197 -11.32 26.40 -11.40
C GLU A 197 -10.02 26.15 -10.62
N GLY A 198 -10.12 25.74 -9.35
CA GLY A 198 -8.96 25.38 -8.52
C GLY A 198 -8.21 24.17 -9.09
N PHE A 199 -8.94 23.15 -9.56
CA PHE A 199 -8.36 22.00 -10.24
C PHE A 199 -7.60 22.42 -11.51
N ILE A 200 -8.23 23.24 -12.36
CA ILE A 200 -7.64 23.68 -13.63
C ILE A 200 -6.38 24.51 -13.39
N GLY A 201 -6.42 25.44 -12.43
CA GLY A 201 -5.25 26.25 -12.07
C GLY A 201 -4.09 25.39 -11.54
N ASN A 202 -4.40 24.43 -10.65
CA ASN A 202 -3.40 23.55 -10.07
C ASN A 202 -2.81 22.57 -11.10
N ILE A 203 -3.62 21.97 -11.97
CA ILE A 203 -3.11 21.01 -12.97
C ILE A 203 -2.29 21.69 -14.07
N GLN A 204 -2.55 22.96 -14.37
CA GLN A 204 -1.79 23.75 -15.35
C GLN A 204 -0.57 24.46 -14.75
N ASP A 205 -0.33 24.32 -13.44
CA ASP A 205 0.79 24.97 -12.78
C ASP A 205 2.13 24.55 -13.44
N SER A 206 2.88 25.57 -13.88
CA SER A 206 4.21 25.41 -14.46
C SER A 206 5.18 24.64 -13.55
N SER A 207 5.00 24.68 -12.22
CA SER A 207 5.83 23.93 -11.27
C SER A 207 5.69 22.41 -11.41
N ILE A 208 4.58 21.93 -12.00
CA ILE A 208 4.32 20.50 -12.26
C ILE A 208 4.93 20.08 -13.60
N TRP A 209 4.70 20.86 -14.66
CA TRP A 209 4.94 20.44 -16.04
C TRP A 209 6.08 21.16 -16.78
N SER A 210 6.69 22.20 -16.20
CA SER A 210 7.72 23.00 -16.88
C SER A 210 8.89 22.14 -17.37
N LEU A 211 9.38 22.43 -18.58
CA LEU A 211 10.56 21.82 -19.19
C LEU A 211 11.75 22.78 -19.27
N ALA A 212 11.70 23.87 -18.51
CA ALA A 212 12.67 24.97 -18.62
C ALA A 212 14.14 24.54 -18.34
N CYS A 213 14.32 23.44 -17.61
CA CYS A 213 15.63 22.79 -17.44
C CYS A 213 16.32 22.33 -18.74
N LEU A 214 15.57 22.01 -19.80
CA LEU A 214 16.14 21.59 -21.09
C LEU A 214 16.71 22.76 -21.88
N VAL A 215 16.19 23.96 -21.63
CA VAL A 215 16.59 25.21 -22.29
C VAL A 215 17.66 25.94 -21.47
N GLY A 216 18.02 25.43 -20.30
CA GLY A 216 19.01 26.03 -19.39
C GLY A 216 18.44 27.08 -18.43
N GLU A 217 17.15 27.40 -18.55
CA GLU A 217 16.48 28.38 -17.70
C GLU A 217 15.73 27.67 -16.56
N GLY A 218 16.37 27.47 -15.41
CA GLY A 218 15.69 26.98 -14.21
C GLY A 218 15.53 25.45 -14.11
N ARG A 219 14.39 24.97 -13.60
CA ARG A 219 14.20 23.59 -13.12
C ARG A 219 13.07 22.87 -13.86
N CYS A 220 13.22 21.56 -14.07
CA CYS A 220 12.12 20.75 -14.59
C CYS A 220 11.00 20.67 -13.55
N GLY A 221 9.76 20.60 -14.05
CA GLY A 221 8.58 20.36 -13.26
C GLY A 221 8.67 19.07 -12.44
N VAL A 222 7.94 19.03 -11.33
CA VAL A 222 7.95 17.91 -10.38
C VAL A 222 7.51 16.61 -11.05
N ALA A 223 6.57 16.65 -12.00
CA ALA A 223 6.09 15.46 -12.71
C ALA A 223 7.21 14.78 -13.52
N TRP A 224 7.95 15.55 -14.31
CA TRP A 224 9.05 15.02 -15.13
C TRP A 224 10.20 14.49 -14.29
N ARG A 225 10.55 15.19 -13.21
CA ARG A 225 11.60 14.72 -12.27
C ARG A 225 11.23 13.38 -11.65
N THR A 226 9.98 13.22 -11.23
CA THR A 226 9.50 11.97 -10.62
C THR A 226 9.46 10.85 -11.64
N LEU A 227 8.95 11.10 -12.85
CA LEU A 227 8.91 10.12 -13.92
C LEU A 227 10.31 9.66 -14.33
N TRP A 228 11.24 10.59 -14.52
CA TRP A 228 12.61 10.27 -14.93
C TRP A 228 13.35 9.50 -13.85
N LEU A 229 13.21 9.91 -12.59
CA LEU A 229 13.74 9.18 -11.44
C LEU A 229 13.19 7.75 -11.41
N ALA A 230 11.88 7.56 -11.56
CA ALA A 230 11.25 6.24 -11.55
C ALA A 230 11.76 5.34 -12.69
N LEU A 231 11.92 5.87 -13.89
CA LEU A 231 12.50 5.14 -15.02
C LEU A 231 13.96 4.73 -14.76
N MET A 232 14.77 5.66 -14.25
CA MET A 232 16.19 5.40 -13.93
C MET A 232 16.32 4.38 -12.80
N THR A 233 15.51 4.50 -11.75
CA THR A 233 15.50 3.59 -10.61
C THR A 233 15.04 2.21 -11.04
N ALA A 234 13.92 2.10 -11.76
CA ALA A 234 13.40 0.83 -12.24
C ALA A 234 14.37 0.10 -13.17
N THR A 235 15.02 0.84 -14.07
CA THR A 235 16.05 0.27 -14.94
C THR A 235 17.24 -0.21 -14.12
N GLY A 236 17.77 0.63 -13.22
CA GLY A 236 18.94 0.32 -12.40
C GLY A 236 18.72 -0.89 -11.50
N SER A 237 17.60 -0.92 -10.78
CA SER A 237 17.26 -2.03 -9.87
C SER A 237 16.94 -3.32 -10.61
N THR A 238 16.31 -3.26 -11.80
CA THR A 238 16.04 -4.45 -12.63
C THR A 238 17.33 -5.04 -13.19
N VAL A 239 18.23 -4.18 -13.71
CA VAL A 239 19.53 -4.61 -14.23
C VAL A 239 20.39 -5.22 -13.12
N LEU A 240 20.47 -4.57 -11.96
CA LEU A 240 21.17 -5.10 -10.80
C LEU A 240 20.51 -6.39 -10.29
N GLY A 241 19.19 -6.41 -10.14
CA GLY A 241 18.43 -7.58 -9.70
C GLY A 241 18.64 -8.79 -10.62
N LEU A 242 18.65 -8.58 -11.94
CA LEU A 242 18.99 -9.60 -12.92
C LEU A 242 20.43 -10.07 -12.73
N ALA A 243 21.38 -9.14 -12.56
CA ALA A 243 22.78 -9.47 -12.36
C ALA A 243 22.97 -10.34 -11.10
N PHE A 244 22.37 -9.96 -9.96
CA PHE A 244 22.36 -10.75 -8.73
C PHE A 244 21.74 -12.15 -8.94
N ALA A 245 20.61 -12.23 -9.65
CA ALA A 245 19.95 -13.49 -9.97
C ALA A 245 20.83 -14.39 -10.83
N LEU A 246 21.47 -13.85 -11.87
CA LEU A 246 22.40 -14.57 -12.75
C LEU A 246 23.65 -15.04 -11.99
N VAL A 247 24.22 -14.24 -11.08
CA VAL A 247 25.33 -14.70 -10.21
C VAL A 247 24.88 -15.87 -9.35
N ALA A 248 23.75 -15.74 -8.66
CA ALA A 248 23.27 -16.74 -7.71
C ALA A 248 22.98 -18.10 -8.39
N THR A 249 22.37 -18.06 -9.57
CA THR A 249 21.81 -19.24 -10.24
C THR A 249 22.70 -19.79 -11.35
N ARG A 250 23.34 -18.93 -12.15
CA ARG A 250 24.08 -19.31 -13.38
C ARG A 250 25.61 -19.27 -13.23
N THR A 251 26.14 -18.97 -12.05
CA THR A 251 27.59 -18.99 -11.78
C THR A 251 27.96 -19.90 -10.59
N GLY A 252 29.24 -20.29 -10.56
CA GLY A 252 29.85 -21.04 -9.45
C GLY A 252 30.33 -20.15 -8.29
N PHE A 253 29.68 -19.01 -8.03
CA PHE A 253 30.09 -18.10 -6.95
C PHE A 253 30.06 -18.83 -5.59
N PRO A 254 31.14 -18.78 -4.78
CA PRO A 254 31.28 -19.61 -3.58
C PRO A 254 30.36 -19.19 -2.42
N PHE A 255 30.04 -17.89 -2.29
CA PHE A 255 29.30 -17.35 -1.14
C PHE A 255 27.83 -17.00 -1.46
N LYS A 256 27.09 -17.97 -2.03
CA LYS A 256 25.70 -17.76 -2.50
C LYS A 256 24.73 -17.35 -1.38
N LYS A 257 24.88 -17.91 -0.18
CA LYS A 257 24.02 -17.59 0.97
C LYS A 257 24.17 -16.13 1.40
N GLY A 258 25.41 -15.64 1.52
CA GLY A 258 25.65 -14.26 1.90
C GLY A 258 25.32 -13.28 0.78
N LEU A 259 25.53 -13.63 -0.50
CA LEU A 259 25.01 -12.87 -1.63
C LEU A 259 23.50 -12.62 -1.49
N ARG A 260 22.72 -13.69 -1.24
CA ARG A 260 21.27 -13.61 -1.05
C ARG A 260 20.90 -12.74 0.16
N LEU A 261 21.60 -12.91 1.29
CA LEU A 261 21.35 -12.13 2.50
C LEU A 261 21.64 -10.64 2.32
N LEU A 262 22.80 -10.28 1.74
CA LEU A 262 23.18 -8.90 1.47
C LEU A 262 22.23 -8.22 0.48
N THR A 263 21.72 -8.97 -0.50
CA THR A 263 20.76 -8.44 -1.47
C THR A 263 19.39 -8.19 -0.83
N ILE A 264 19.00 -8.94 0.20
CA ILE A 264 17.69 -8.78 0.84
C ILE A 264 17.72 -7.68 1.91
N LEU A 265 18.86 -7.44 2.55
CA LEU A 265 18.98 -6.50 3.68
C LEU A 265 18.32 -5.12 3.47
N PRO A 266 18.45 -4.44 2.30
CA PRO A 266 17.79 -3.15 2.01
C PRO A 266 16.27 -3.14 2.08
N ILE A 267 15.60 -4.29 1.90
CA ILE A 267 14.13 -4.36 2.00
C ILE A 267 13.64 -4.29 3.45
N ILE A 268 14.49 -4.68 4.41
CA ILE A 268 14.14 -4.73 5.84
C ILE A 268 14.30 -3.33 6.46
N THR A 269 15.24 -2.54 5.95
CA THR A 269 15.49 -1.19 6.47
C THR A 269 14.49 -0.17 5.95
N PRO A 270 13.99 0.73 6.80
CA PRO A 270 13.19 1.86 6.35
C PRO A 270 13.94 2.68 5.28
N PRO A 271 13.29 3.11 4.19
CA PRO A 271 13.96 3.76 3.07
C PRO A 271 14.81 4.97 3.49
N PHE A 272 14.27 5.85 4.36
CA PHE A 272 14.98 7.06 4.79
C PHE A 272 16.31 6.77 5.49
N VAL A 273 16.48 5.59 6.12
CA VAL A 273 17.72 5.20 6.80
C VAL A 273 18.86 5.05 5.80
N VAL A 274 18.56 4.52 4.61
CA VAL A 274 19.53 4.47 3.49
C VAL A 274 19.92 5.88 3.07
N GLY A 275 18.94 6.78 2.92
CA GLY A 275 19.21 8.19 2.60
C GLY A 275 20.10 8.90 3.63
N LEU A 276 19.86 8.66 4.92
CA LEU A 276 20.71 9.18 6.00
C LEU A 276 22.12 8.59 5.95
N ALA A 277 22.25 7.28 5.77
CA ALA A 277 23.56 6.63 5.66
C ALA A 277 24.38 7.16 4.48
N LEU A 278 23.74 7.39 3.33
CA LEU A 278 24.38 8.03 2.19
C LEU A 278 24.77 9.48 2.49
N THR A 279 23.97 10.20 3.26
CA THR A 279 24.31 11.55 3.72
C THR A 279 25.55 11.54 4.62
N LEU A 280 25.69 10.56 5.51
CA LEU A 280 26.86 10.39 6.37
C LEU A 280 28.12 9.96 5.60
N LEU A 281 27.96 9.25 4.49
CA LEU A 281 29.07 8.83 3.62
C LEU A 281 29.51 9.91 2.64
N PHE A 282 28.55 10.48 1.89
CA PHE A 282 28.80 11.31 0.71
C PHE A 282 28.20 12.72 0.81
N GLY A 283 27.59 13.08 1.94
CA GLY A 283 27.15 14.46 2.19
C GLY A 283 28.34 15.42 2.21
N ARG A 284 28.06 16.72 2.39
CA ARG A 284 29.11 17.75 2.39
C ARG A 284 30.16 17.52 3.48
N ALA A 285 29.73 17.04 4.65
CA ALA A 285 30.60 16.63 5.75
C ALA A 285 30.63 15.09 5.91
N GLY A 286 30.46 14.36 4.80
CA GLY A 286 30.48 12.91 4.81
C GLY A 286 31.90 12.36 4.82
N VAL A 287 32.10 11.15 5.36
CA VAL A 287 33.45 10.55 5.51
C VAL A 287 34.21 10.47 4.20
N VAL A 288 33.53 10.01 3.15
CA VAL A 288 34.16 9.83 1.84
C VAL A 288 34.47 11.18 1.23
N THR A 289 33.55 12.14 1.32
CA THR A 289 33.74 13.49 0.78
C THR A 289 34.90 14.22 1.47
N GLU A 290 34.99 14.14 2.80
CA GLU A 290 36.06 14.78 3.58
C GLU A 290 37.41 14.11 3.33
N GLN A 291 37.47 12.78 3.26
CA GLN A 291 38.70 12.07 2.89
C GLN A 291 39.15 12.39 1.46
N LEU A 292 38.22 12.49 0.50
CA LEU A 292 38.57 12.93 -0.85
C LEU A 292 39.08 14.38 -0.86
N SER A 293 38.47 15.26 -0.08
CA SER A 293 38.91 16.65 0.06
C SER A 293 40.31 16.76 0.66
N SER A 294 40.64 15.95 1.67
CA SER A 294 41.95 15.99 2.32
C SER A 294 43.06 15.37 1.48
N ILE A 295 42.76 14.30 0.73
CA ILE A 295 43.75 13.59 -0.10
C ILE A 295 43.94 14.28 -1.46
N PHE A 296 42.85 14.67 -2.12
CA PHE A 296 42.86 15.17 -3.50
C PHE A 296 42.59 16.67 -3.63
N GLY A 297 42.32 17.39 -2.54
CA GLY A 297 42.04 18.83 -2.56
C GLY A 297 40.72 19.21 -3.25
N ILE A 298 39.81 18.25 -3.45
CA ILE A 298 38.53 18.47 -4.14
C ILE A 298 37.55 19.13 -3.18
N GLU A 299 36.95 20.26 -3.58
CA GLU A 299 36.01 20.99 -2.72
C GLU A 299 34.74 20.15 -2.46
N PRO A 300 34.29 20.02 -1.18
CA PRO A 300 33.08 19.29 -0.82
C PRO A 300 31.81 19.85 -1.46
N GLY A 301 31.41 19.28 -2.59
CA GLY A 301 30.19 19.64 -3.31
C GLY A 301 28.91 19.07 -2.68
N ARG A 302 27.75 19.60 -3.10
CA ARG A 302 26.41 19.11 -2.69
C ARG A 302 25.82 18.11 -3.69
N TRP A 303 26.68 17.38 -4.42
CA TRP A 303 26.29 16.53 -5.55
C TRP A 303 25.32 15.40 -5.17
N LEU A 304 25.38 14.93 -3.93
CA LEU A 304 24.47 13.91 -3.39
C LEU A 304 23.02 14.42 -3.32
N TYR A 305 22.81 15.71 -3.03
CA TYR A 305 21.47 16.24 -2.84
C TYR A 305 20.78 16.51 -4.18
N GLY A 306 19.57 15.96 -4.35
CA GLY A 306 18.77 16.00 -5.57
C GLY A 306 18.61 14.62 -6.19
N LEU A 307 18.34 14.58 -7.49
CA LEU A 307 17.93 13.34 -8.18
C LEU A 307 18.98 12.24 -8.10
N ILE A 308 20.28 12.57 -8.13
CA ILE A 308 21.36 11.58 -8.14
C ILE A 308 21.41 10.79 -6.84
N GLY A 309 21.42 11.47 -5.68
CA GLY A 309 21.43 10.76 -4.40
C GLY A 309 20.14 9.98 -4.17
N ILE A 310 18.98 10.54 -4.55
CA ILE A 310 17.72 9.80 -4.48
C ILE A 310 17.80 8.52 -5.32
N TRP A 311 18.29 8.62 -6.56
CA TRP A 311 18.43 7.47 -7.45
C TRP A 311 19.34 6.39 -6.86
N ILE A 312 20.51 6.77 -6.33
CA ILE A 312 21.44 5.81 -5.68
C ILE A 312 20.76 5.12 -4.50
N ALA A 313 20.08 5.90 -3.65
CA ALA A 313 19.37 5.37 -2.48
C ALA A 313 18.27 4.38 -2.89
N GLN A 314 17.44 4.77 -3.86
CA GLN A 314 16.34 3.95 -4.33
C GLN A 314 16.81 2.68 -5.06
N VAL A 315 17.88 2.76 -5.86
CA VAL A 315 18.45 1.56 -6.48
C VAL A 315 18.94 0.60 -5.40
N LEU A 316 19.51 1.10 -4.28
CA LEU A 316 19.90 0.25 -3.15
C LEU A 316 18.68 -0.37 -2.47
N SER A 317 17.66 0.43 -2.16
CA SER A 317 16.44 -0.02 -1.50
C SER A 317 15.60 -1.00 -2.34
N PHE A 318 15.55 -0.86 -3.67
CA PHE A 318 14.61 -1.58 -4.53
C PHE A 318 15.23 -2.68 -5.41
N THR A 319 16.56 -2.78 -5.49
CA THR A 319 17.24 -3.97 -6.05
C THR A 319 16.80 -5.29 -5.39
N PRO A 320 16.59 -5.39 -4.06
CA PRO A 320 16.12 -6.63 -3.41
C PRO A 320 14.83 -7.17 -4.03
N ILE A 321 13.86 -6.27 -4.27
CA ILE A 321 12.54 -6.63 -4.80
C ILE A 321 12.69 -7.18 -6.22
N SER A 322 13.47 -6.49 -7.07
CA SER A 322 13.78 -6.96 -8.42
C SER A 322 14.50 -8.31 -8.42
N PHE A 323 15.46 -8.51 -7.52
CA PHE A 323 16.16 -9.78 -7.37
C PHE A 323 15.22 -10.94 -6.96
N LEU A 324 14.32 -10.72 -5.99
CA LEU A 324 13.38 -11.75 -5.53
C LEU A 324 12.41 -12.19 -6.63
N VAL A 325 11.99 -11.27 -7.50
CA VAL A 325 11.19 -11.61 -8.68
C VAL A 325 12.04 -12.35 -9.71
N LEU A 326 13.24 -11.84 -10.02
CA LEU A 326 14.05 -12.33 -11.12
C LEU A 326 14.77 -13.64 -10.83
N ILE A 327 15.05 -13.99 -9.57
CA ILE A 327 15.64 -15.28 -9.24
C ILE A 327 14.73 -16.44 -9.68
N GLY A 328 13.44 -16.37 -9.39
CA GLY A 328 12.46 -17.36 -9.84
C GLY A 328 12.27 -17.38 -11.35
N VAL A 329 12.37 -16.21 -12.01
CA VAL A 329 12.32 -16.11 -13.48
C VAL A 329 13.53 -16.78 -14.13
N VAL A 330 14.73 -16.54 -13.61
CA VAL A 330 15.99 -17.11 -14.14
C VAL A 330 16.04 -18.63 -13.90
N GLU A 331 15.56 -19.09 -12.73
CA GLU A 331 15.43 -20.52 -12.40
C GLU A 331 14.33 -21.22 -13.22
N GLY A 332 13.30 -20.49 -13.63
CA GLY A 332 12.19 -21.01 -14.43
C GLY A 332 12.47 -21.17 -15.92
N VAL A 333 13.59 -20.67 -16.44
CA VAL A 333 14.01 -20.86 -17.83
C VAL A 333 14.48 -22.30 -18.02
N SER A 334 13.75 -23.07 -18.83
CA SER A 334 14.06 -24.47 -19.14
C SER A 334 15.51 -24.71 -19.59
N PRO A 335 16.33 -25.48 -18.84
CA PRO A 335 17.63 -25.96 -19.30
C PRO A 335 17.58 -26.66 -20.66
N SER A 336 16.57 -27.50 -20.89
CA SER A 336 16.40 -28.25 -22.14
C SER A 336 16.35 -27.34 -23.39
N MET A 337 15.74 -26.16 -23.28
CA MET A 337 15.71 -25.18 -24.38
C MET A 337 17.10 -24.59 -24.69
N GLU A 338 17.92 -24.39 -23.66
CA GLU A 338 19.29 -23.90 -23.82
C GLU A 338 20.22 -24.98 -24.40
N GLU A 339 20.05 -26.24 -23.98
CA GLU A 339 20.77 -27.40 -24.50
C GLU A 339 20.42 -27.68 -25.97
N ALA A 340 19.15 -27.56 -26.36
CA ALA A 340 18.70 -27.67 -27.75
C ALA A 340 19.36 -26.61 -28.64
N SER A 341 19.44 -25.36 -28.17
CA SER A 341 20.14 -24.28 -28.88
C SER A 341 21.63 -24.61 -29.09
N GLN A 342 22.30 -25.15 -28.07
CA GLN A 342 23.70 -25.55 -28.19
C GLN A 342 23.91 -26.74 -29.12
N THR A 343 22.96 -27.69 -29.16
CA THR A 343 22.96 -28.82 -30.12
C THR A 343 22.89 -28.33 -31.57
N LEU A 344 22.18 -27.23 -31.80
CA LEU A 344 22.16 -26.50 -33.09
C LEU A 344 23.42 -25.63 -33.32
N ARG A 345 24.51 -25.89 -32.59
CA ARG A 345 25.80 -25.18 -32.65
C ARG A 345 25.73 -23.69 -32.32
N ALA A 346 24.71 -23.24 -31.56
CA ALA A 346 24.72 -21.90 -31.01
C ALA A 346 25.72 -21.81 -29.85
N ASP A 347 26.55 -20.76 -29.85
CA ASP A 347 27.42 -20.45 -28.73
C ASP A 347 26.63 -19.89 -27.53
N ARG A 348 27.26 -19.83 -26.36
CA ARG A 348 26.60 -19.38 -25.12
C ARG A 348 26.03 -17.96 -25.22
N TRP A 349 26.65 -17.07 -25.99
CA TRP A 349 26.14 -15.72 -26.19
C TRP A 349 24.87 -15.71 -27.05
N ARG A 350 24.86 -16.46 -28.15
CA ARG A 350 23.67 -16.63 -28.99
C ARG A 350 22.54 -17.31 -28.23
N THR A 351 22.82 -18.36 -27.45
CA THR A 351 21.83 -19.03 -26.59
C THR A 351 21.24 -18.07 -25.57
N PHE A 352 22.07 -17.32 -24.83
CA PHE A 352 21.56 -16.33 -23.87
C PHE A 352 20.69 -15.26 -24.55
N ARG A 353 21.15 -14.66 -25.65
CA ARG A 353 20.44 -13.55 -26.31
C ARG A 353 19.16 -13.99 -27.04
N LYS A 354 19.14 -15.18 -27.63
CA LYS A 354 18.01 -15.65 -28.46
C LYS A 354 17.07 -16.62 -27.75
N VAL A 355 17.49 -17.24 -26.64
CA VAL A 355 16.68 -18.20 -25.89
C VAL A 355 16.43 -17.70 -24.47
N SER A 356 17.46 -17.59 -23.64
CA SER A 356 17.28 -17.27 -22.22
C SER A 356 16.67 -15.88 -22.01
N LEU A 357 17.22 -14.82 -22.63
CA LEU A 357 16.78 -13.44 -22.41
C LEU A 357 15.34 -13.18 -22.89
N PRO A 358 14.91 -13.64 -24.09
CA PRO A 358 13.51 -13.54 -24.49
C PRO A 358 12.55 -14.30 -23.56
N LEU A 359 12.95 -15.47 -23.05
CA LEU A 359 12.14 -16.21 -22.07
C LEU A 359 12.06 -15.50 -20.71
N MET A 360 13.08 -14.73 -20.33
CA MET A 360 13.08 -13.91 -19.11
C MET A 360 12.36 -12.56 -19.28
N ALA A 361 12.14 -12.10 -20.51
CA ALA A 361 11.62 -10.75 -20.80
C ALA A 361 10.29 -10.39 -20.09
N PRO A 362 9.29 -11.29 -19.96
CA PRO A 362 8.07 -11.00 -19.19
C PRO A 362 8.37 -10.76 -17.71
N GLY A 363 9.26 -11.58 -17.14
CA GLY A 363 9.69 -11.45 -15.75
C GLY A 363 10.51 -10.18 -15.52
N LEU A 364 11.34 -9.78 -16.49
CA LEU A 364 12.05 -8.50 -16.48
C LEU A 364 11.09 -7.31 -16.53
N ALA A 365 10.08 -7.35 -17.41
CA ALA A 365 9.05 -6.32 -17.47
C ALA A 365 8.25 -6.24 -16.16
N ASN A 366 8.02 -7.37 -15.49
CA ASN A 366 7.36 -7.41 -14.19
C ASN A 366 8.23 -6.82 -13.06
N ALA A 367 9.49 -7.21 -12.97
CA ALA A 367 10.43 -6.64 -12.01
C ALA A 367 10.60 -5.12 -12.21
N PHE A 368 10.71 -4.68 -13.47
CA PHE A 368 10.78 -3.28 -13.84
C PHE A 368 9.55 -2.50 -13.38
N LEU A 369 8.34 -3.00 -13.65
CA LEU A 369 7.14 -2.30 -13.23
C LEU A 369 7.05 -2.18 -11.71
N ILE A 370 7.34 -3.26 -10.98
CA ILE A 370 7.32 -3.24 -9.52
C ILE A 370 8.29 -2.18 -9.01
N ALA A 371 9.54 -2.17 -9.48
CA ALA A 371 10.50 -1.16 -9.07
C ALA A 371 10.14 0.27 -9.49
N PHE A 372 9.44 0.44 -10.61
CA PHE A 372 8.92 1.74 -11.06
C PHE A 372 7.84 2.26 -10.11
N ILE A 373 6.87 1.41 -9.74
CA ILE A 373 5.80 1.77 -8.80
C ILE A 373 6.38 2.09 -7.42
N GLU A 374 7.33 1.29 -6.94
CA GLU A 374 8.03 1.52 -5.66
C GLU A 374 8.78 2.86 -5.68
N SER A 375 9.47 3.19 -6.77
CA SER A 375 10.17 4.48 -6.92
C SER A 375 9.21 5.68 -6.94
N MET A 376 8.06 5.54 -7.60
CA MET A 376 6.99 6.55 -7.61
C MET A 376 6.36 6.74 -6.22
N ALA A 377 6.23 5.65 -5.46
CA ALA A 377 5.65 5.65 -4.11
C ALA A 377 6.64 6.08 -3.02
N ASP A 378 7.94 6.04 -3.29
CA ASP A 378 8.96 6.35 -2.31
C ASP A 378 8.89 7.80 -1.86
N PHE A 379 8.79 7.97 -0.54
CA PHE A 379 8.80 9.25 0.14
C PHE A 379 10.07 9.43 0.98
N GLY A 380 10.59 8.35 1.56
CA GLY A 380 11.66 8.41 2.55
C GLY A 380 12.98 8.92 1.98
N ASN A 381 13.45 8.34 0.88
CA ASN A 381 14.71 8.80 0.27
C ASN A 381 14.61 10.23 -0.27
N PRO A 382 13.55 10.61 -1.03
CA PRO A 382 13.41 11.99 -1.50
C PRO A 382 13.27 13.02 -0.38
N MET A 383 12.67 12.67 0.76
CA MET A 383 12.56 13.59 1.91
C MET A 383 13.93 13.94 2.49
N VAL A 384 14.85 12.97 2.58
CA VAL A 384 16.19 13.18 3.14
C VAL A 384 17.15 13.77 2.10
N LEU A 385 17.15 13.24 0.88
CA LEU A 385 18.16 13.56 -0.13
C LEU A 385 17.70 14.59 -1.17
N GLY A 386 16.41 14.91 -1.26
CA GLY A 386 15.89 15.76 -2.33
C GLY A 386 16.33 17.22 -2.26
N GLY A 387 16.67 17.72 -1.07
CA GLY A 387 17.03 19.13 -0.88
C GLY A 387 15.95 20.06 -1.43
N SER A 388 16.34 20.99 -2.32
CA SER A 388 15.37 21.89 -2.99
C SER A 388 14.73 21.29 -4.26
N ASN A 389 15.07 20.04 -4.61
CA ASN A 389 14.63 19.31 -5.80
C ASN A 389 13.72 18.13 -5.43
N GLY A 390 12.59 18.43 -4.78
CA GLY A 390 11.59 17.43 -4.41
C GLY A 390 10.91 16.76 -5.62
N VAL A 391 10.28 15.62 -5.35
CA VAL A 391 9.49 14.80 -6.29
C VAL A 391 8.01 14.86 -5.89
N LEU A 392 7.12 14.21 -6.66
CA LEU A 392 5.68 14.26 -6.42
C LEU A 392 5.33 13.82 -4.99
N SER A 393 5.91 12.71 -4.51
CA SER A 393 5.64 12.19 -3.16
C SER A 393 5.91 13.21 -2.05
N THR A 394 7.04 13.92 -2.09
CA THR A 394 7.36 14.95 -1.08
C THR A 394 6.52 16.22 -1.24
N LYS A 395 6.19 16.60 -2.48
CA LYS A 395 5.31 17.75 -2.73
C LYS A 395 3.87 17.51 -2.28
N ILE A 396 3.36 16.30 -2.46
CA ILE A 396 2.05 15.88 -1.93
C ILE A 396 2.04 16.01 -0.41
N PHE A 397 3.06 15.46 0.27
CA PHE A 397 3.16 15.53 1.74
C PHE A 397 3.16 16.98 2.25
N PHE A 398 3.99 17.85 1.68
CA PHE A 398 4.08 19.25 2.12
C PHE A 398 2.84 20.09 1.74
N ALA A 399 2.05 19.68 0.76
CA ALA A 399 0.78 20.33 0.44
C ALA A 399 -0.30 20.03 1.50
N VAL A 400 -0.32 18.80 2.06
CA VAL A 400 -1.27 18.41 3.11
C VAL A 400 -0.82 18.84 4.52
N VAL A 401 0.39 18.43 4.92
CA VAL A 401 0.87 18.54 6.32
C VAL A 401 1.84 19.73 6.50
N GLY A 402 2.32 20.30 5.40
CA GLY A 402 3.28 21.40 5.42
C GLY A 402 2.62 22.79 5.52
N ALA A 403 3.42 23.82 5.31
CA ALA A 403 3.01 25.23 5.46
C ALA A 403 1.93 25.71 4.48
N GLN A 404 1.56 24.92 3.46
CA GLN A 404 0.59 25.32 2.44
C GLN A 404 -0.85 25.00 2.83
N ASN A 405 -1.09 23.96 3.63
CA ASN A 405 -2.42 23.47 4.03
C ASN A 405 -3.44 23.54 2.87
N ASP A 406 -3.06 23.02 1.71
CA ASP A 406 -3.83 23.07 0.46
C ASP A 406 -4.14 21.63 0.00
N PRO A 407 -5.23 21.04 0.53
CA PRO A 407 -5.63 19.68 0.20
C PRO A 407 -6.04 19.54 -1.27
N SER A 408 -6.51 20.62 -1.90
CA SER A 408 -6.88 20.63 -3.32
C SER A 408 -5.65 20.41 -4.20
N ARG A 409 -4.55 21.12 -3.93
CA ARG A 409 -3.27 20.96 -4.62
C ARG A 409 -2.66 19.58 -4.35
N ALA A 410 -2.73 19.11 -3.12
CA ALA A 410 -2.27 17.75 -2.77
C ALA A 410 -3.02 16.68 -3.58
N ALA A 411 -4.34 16.79 -3.69
CA ALA A 411 -5.17 15.89 -4.47
C ALA A 411 -4.78 15.92 -5.96
N VAL A 412 -4.57 17.10 -6.54
CA VAL A 412 -4.13 17.24 -7.94
C VAL A 412 -2.78 16.55 -8.17
N LEU A 413 -1.79 16.79 -7.30
CA LEU A 413 -0.48 16.14 -7.40
C LEU A 413 -0.57 14.61 -7.22
N ALA A 414 -1.44 14.15 -6.32
CA ALA A 414 -1.69 12.73 -6.09
C ALA A 414 -2.39 12.07 -7.29
N ILE A 415 -3.31 12.78 -7.96
CA ILE A 415 -3.93 12.34 -9.22
C ILE A 415 -2.86 12.21 -10.31
N VAL A 416 -1.95 13.18 -10.48
CA VAL A 416 -0.86 13.07 -11.46
C VAL A 416 0.00 11.84 -11.19
N LEU A 417 0.37 11.62 -9.93
CA LEU A 417 1.16 10.45 -9.53
C LEU A 417 0.43 9.13 -9.81
N LEU A 418 -0.86 9.06 -9.47
CA LEU A 418 -1.73 7.92 -9.75
C LEU A 418 -1.86 7.65 -11.25
N CYS A 419 -2.02 8.70 -12.07
CA CYS A 419 -2.08 8.55 -13.52
C CYS A 419 -0.80 7.91 -14.07
N PHE A 420 0.38 8.29 -13.58
CA PHE A 420 1.63 7.66 -14.01
C PHE A 420 1.72 6.18 -13.63
N THR A 421 1.37 5.81 -12.39
CA THR A 421 1.44 4.39 -11.98
C THR A 421 0.38 3.53 -12.66
N LEU A 422 -0.85 4.02 -12.78
CA LEU A 422 -1.92 3.30 -13.50
C LEU A 422 -1.60 3.14 -14.98
N THR A 423 -1.06 4.17 -15.64
CA THR A 423 -0.68 4.08 -17.06
C THR A 423 0.43 3.05 -17.25
N ALA A 424 1.46 3.06 -16.40
CA ALA A 424 2.53 2.06 -16.45
C ALA A 424 1.99 0.63 -16.22
N PHE A 425 1.11 0.45 -15.24
CA PHE A 425 0.45 -0.83 -14.97
C PHE A 425 -0.40 -1.32 -16.15
N LEU A 426 -1.21 -0.44 -16.75
CA LEU A 426 -2.04 -0.78 -17.92
C LEU A 426 -1.19 -1.13 -19.14
N ILE A 427 -0.14 -0.37 -19.43
CA ILE A 427 0.80 -0.66 -20.52
C ILE A 427 1.41 -2.05 -20.32
N GLN A 428 1.90 -2.34 -19.12
CA GLN A 428 2.49 -3.64 -18.80
C GLN A 428 1.48 -4.77 -18.96
N ARG A 429 0.27 -4.62 -18.42
CA ARG A 429 -0.80 -5.62 -18.53
C ARG A 429 -1.15 -5.92 -19.98
N VAL A 430 -1.33 -4.90 -20.81
CA VAL A 430 -1.64 -5.06 -22.24
C VAL A 430 -0.48 -5.70 -22.98
N TRP A 431 0.77 -5.30 -22.71
CA TRP A 431 1.94 -5.81 -23.41
C TRP A 431 2.31 -7.26 -23.07
N LEU A 432 1.96 -7.71 -21.85
CA LEU A 432 2.17 -9.08 -21.38
C LEU A 432 0.99 -10.02 -21.67
N SER A 433 -0.20 -9.48 -21.94
CA SER A 433 -1.39 -10.27 -22.25
C SER A 433 -1.16 -11.13 -23.51
N GLY A 434 -1.26 -12.46 -23.38
CA GLY A 434 -1.07 -13.41 -24.48
C GLY A 434 0.36 -13.96 -24.64
N LYS A 435 1.32 -13.52 -23.83
CA LYS A 435 2.71 -14.02 -23.87
C LYS A 435 2.95 -15.11 -22.82
N ASN A 436 2.43 -16.31 -23.07
CA ASN A 436 2.74 -17.50 -22.26
C ASN A 436 4.10 -18.05 -22.67
N PHE A 437 5.18 -17.59 -22.03
CA PHE A 437 6.48 -18.24 -22.17
C PHE A 437 6.52 -19.41 -21.20
N ALA A 438 6.76 -20.61 -21.74
CA ALA A 438 6.76 -21.86 -21.01
C ALA A 438 7.72 -21.79 -19.80
N THR A 439 7.15 -21.61 -18.62
CA THR A 439 7.82 -21.92 -17.36
C THR A 439 7.65 -23.41 -17.11
N VAL A 440 8.58 -24.03 -16.37
CA VAL A 440 8.55 -25.47 -16.07
C VAL A 440 7.30 -25.79 -15.23
N THR A 441 6.19 -26.15 -15.89
CA THR A 441 4.89 -26.39 -15.25
C THR A 441 4.61 -27.86 -14.91
N GLY A 442 5.55 -28.77 -15.14
CA GLY A 442 5.43 -30.15 -14.68
C GLY A 442 6.14 -31.19 -15.55
N LYS A 443 6.83 -32.12 -14.87
CA LYS A 443 7.73 -33.19 -15.34
C LYS A 443 9.11 -32.73 -15.84
N GLY A 444 10.12 -33.01 -15.02
CA GLY A 444 11.41 -33.53 -15.47
C GLY A 444 12.27 -32.67 -16.38
N ASP A 445 12.38 -31.36 -16.14
CA ASP A 445 13.51 -30.61 -16.69
C ASP A 445 14.69 -30.72 -15.71
N SER A 446 15.39 -31.86 -15.76
CA SER A 446 16.56 -32.16 -14.93
C SER A 446 17.89 -31.75 -15.57
N GLY A 447 17.83 -30.97 -16.66
CA GLY A 447 19.02 -30.47 -17.34
C GLY A 447 19.80 -29.47 -16.48
N MET A 448 21.09 -29.29 -16.80
CA MET A 448 21.88 -28.25 -16.16
C MET A 448 21.82 -26.98 -16.99
N HIS A 449 21.37 -25.90 -16.37
CA HIS A 449 21.42 -24.56 -16.95
C HIS A 449 22.76 -24.26 -17.64
N ALA A 450 22.69 -23.71 -18.85
CA ALA A 450 23.89 -23.33 -19.57
C ALA A 450 24.68 -22.28 -18.76
N GLY A 451 25.99 -22.50 -18.61
CA GLY A 451 26.85 -21.51 -17.98
C GLY A 451 26.88 -20.20 -18.77
N LEU A 452 27.02 -19.07 -18.09
CA LEU A 452 27.06 -17.76 -18.73
C LEU A 452 28.23 -17.63 -19.72
N PRO A 453 28.07 -16.86 -20.82
CA PRO A 453 29.18 -16.48 -21.68
C PRO A 453 30.21 -15.65 -20.89
N ARG A 454 31.51 -15.81 -21.21
CA ARG A 454 32.62 -15.24 -20.42
C ARG A 454 32.50 -13.73 -20.22
N GLY A 455 32.18 -12.98 -21.28
CA GLY A 455 32.01 -11.53 -21.19
C GLY A 455 30.86 -11.11 -20.27
N LEU A 456 29.71 -11.79 -20.35
CA LEU A 456 28.57 -11.53 -19.45
C LEU A 456 28.90 -11.88 -18.01
N LYS A 457 29.60 -12.99 -17.77
CA LYS A 457 30.03 -13.40 -16.43
C LYS A 457 30.91 -12.33 -15.79
N ILE A 458 31.86 -11.77 -16.54
CA ILE A 458 32.73 -10.68 -16.06
C ILE A 458 31.90 -9.41 -15.80
N GLY A 459 31.04 -9.00 -16.73
CA GLY A 459 30.21 -7.81 -16.58
C GLY A 459 29.26 -7.89 -15.38
N VAL A 460 28.63 -9.03 -15.17
CA VAL A 460 27.74 -9.27 -14.03
C VAL A 460 28.53 -9.24 -12.71
N TYR A 461 29.74 -9.81 -12.64
CA TYR A 461 30.58 -9.68 -11.45
C TYR A 461 31.07 -8.24 -11.20
N ALA A 462 31.44 -7.52 -12.26
CA ALA A 462 31.86 -6.13 -12.17
C ALA A 462 30.74 -5.21 -11.68
N LEU A 463 29.47 -5.60 -11.88
CA LEU A 463 28.32 -4.88 -11.34
C LEU A 463 28.01 -5.30 -9.89
N VAL A 464 27.95 -6.61 -9.63
CA VAL A 464 27.47 -7.17 -8.35
C VAL A 464 28.48 -7.00 -7.21
N ILE A 465 29.79 -7.17 -7.47
CA ILE A 465 30.80 -7.12 -6.40
C ILE A 465 30.91 -5.71 -5.80
N PRO A 466 31.09 -4.63 -6.60
CA PRO A 466 31.13 -3.27 -6.04
C PRO A 466 29.82 -2.91 -5.33
N TRP A 467 28.68 -3.33 -5.86
CA TRP A 467 27.38 -3.07 -5.23
C TRP A 467 27.22 -3.76 -3.87
N MET A 468 27.69 -5.01 -3.75
CA MET A 468 27.73 -5.71 -2.46
C MET A 468 28.64 -5.00 -1.46
N VAL A 469 29.84 -4.61 -1.89
CA VAL A 469 30.78 -3.88 -1.03
C VAL A 469 30.15 -2.56 -0.58
N PHE A 470 29.54 -1.82 -1.50
CA PHE A 470 28.82 -0.59 -1.22
C PHE A 470 27.71 -0.80 -0.19
N THR A 471 26.89 -1.86 -0.37
CA THR A 471 25.85 -2.23 0.59
C THR A 471 26.46 -2.51 1.97
N VAL A 472 27.51 -3.33 2.05
CA VAL A 472 28.18 -3.63 3.32
C VAL A 472 28.70 -2.35 3.99
N VAL A 473 29.29 -1.42 3.23
CA VAL A 473 29.78 -0.14 3.75
C VAL A 473 28.62 0.70 4.30
N VAL A 474 27.52 0.84 3.56
CA VAL A 474 26.32 1.58 4.01
C VAL A 474 25.79 1.02 5.33
N TYR A 475 25.69 -0.30 5.45
CA TYR A 475 25.20 -0.94 6.67
C TYR A 475 26.18 -0.88 7.84
N ALA A 476 27.48 -1.04 7.57
CA ALA A 476 28.50 -0.84 8.57
C ALA A 476 28.45 0.60 9.13
N MET A 477 28.23 1.59 8.26
CA MET A 477 28.07 2.99 8.67
C MET A 477 26.81 3.21 9.52
N ILE A 478 25.69 2.58 9.18
CA ILE A 478 24.47 2.65 10.00
C ILE A 478 24.73 2.11 11.41
N LEU A 479 25.41 0.96 11.51
CA LEU A 479 25.72 0.34 12.79
C LEU A 479 26.71 1.16 13.61
N ILE A 480 27.81 1.63 13.01
CA ILE A 480 28.84 2.42 13.69
C ILE A 480 28.30 3.81 14.05
N GLY A 481 27.48 4.42 13.19
CA GLY A 481 26.90 5.74 13.41
C GLY A 481 26.05 5.82 14.68
N GLY A 482 25.42 4.72 15.09
CA GLY A 482 24.69 4.65 16.37
C GLY A 482 25.57 4.76 17.61
N PHE A 483 26.89 4.58 17.47
CA PHE A 483 27.85 4.66 18.57
C PHE A 483 28.72 5.91 18.51
N VAL A 484 28.44 6.87 17.63
CA VAL A 484 29.26 8.09 17.48
C VAL A 484 28.46 9.31 17.94
N ARG A 485 29.09 10.23 18.70
CA ARG A 485 28.42 11.42 19.22
C ARG A 485 27.79 12.27 18.13
N GLN A 486 28.63 12.82 17.26
CA GLN A 486 28.19 13.66 16.16
C GLN A 486 29.12 13.45 14.96
N TRP A 487 28.66 12.64 14.03
CA TRP A 487 29.43 12.26 12.86
C TRP A 487 29.98 13.47 12.09
N GLY A 488 31.27 13.45 11.76
CA GLY A 488 31.95 14.51 11.01
C GLY A 488 32.32 15.75 11.83
N LEU A 489 31.93 15.81 13.11
CA LEU A 489 32.33 16.88 14.04
C LEU A 489 33.05 16.31 15.27
N ASP A 490 32.45 15.30 15.91
CA ASP A 490 32.97 14.59 17.06
C ASP A 490 32.74 13.08 16.88
N ASN A 491 33.78 12.39 16.41
CA ASN A 491 33.77 10.96 16.14
C ASN A 491 34.01 10.09 17.39
N THR A 492 33.91 10.66 18.60
CA THR A 492 34.06 9.90 19.84
C THR A 492 32.93 8.89 20.04
N LEU A 493 33.29 7.72 20.55
CA LEU A 493 32.34 6.65 20.81
C LEU A 493 31.46 7.00 22.02
N THR A 494 30.15 6.84 21.88
CA THR A 494 29.15 7.08 22.92
C THR A 494 28.03 6.04 22.89
N VAL A 495 27.44 5.80 24.06
CA VAL A 495 26.18 5.03 24.23
C VAL A 495 25.02 5.92 24.66
N GLU A 496 25.25 7.23 24.77
CA GLU A 496 24.29 8.22 25.27
C GLU A 496 23.02 8.27 24.42
N HIS A 497 23.13 8.06 23.11
CA HIS A 497 21.98 7.97 22.21
C HIS A 497 20.99 6.90 22.64
N TYR A 498 21.47 5.70 23.01
CA TYR A 498 20.64 4.60 23.49
C TYR A 498 20.08 4.88 24.88
N ALA A 499 20.91 5.41 25.78
CA ALA A 499 20.51 5.75 27.15
C ALA A 499 19.38 6.81 27.16
N ARG A 500 19.46 7.81 26.28
CA ARG A 500 18.43 8.86 26.12
C ARG A 500 17.20 8.36 25.36
N ALA A 501 17.40 7.55 24.32
CA ALA A 501 16.30 7.02 23.51
C ALA A 501 15.40 6.07 24.30
N PHE A 502 16.00 5.21 25.15
CA PHE A 502 15.31 4.19 25.94
C PHE A 502 15.34 4.50 27.45
N SER A 503 15.38 5.78 27.85
CA SER A 503 15.41 6.16 29.26
C SER A 503 14.18 5.68 30.02
N VAL A 504 14.39 5.22 31.25
CA VAL A 504 13.34 4.79 32.17
C VAL A 504 13.59 5.51 33.50
N ASN A 505 12.61 6.32 33.92
CA ASN A 505 12.68 7.08 35.16
C ASN A 505 11.68 6.52 36.16
N TRP A 506 12.05 6.56 37.44
CA TRP A 506 11.14 6.24 38.54
C TRP A 506 10.46 7.53 38.98
N THR A 507 9.13 7.57 38.87
CA THR A 507 8.29 8.70 39.31
C THR A 507 7.48 8.27 40.53
N GLU A 508 6.89 9.21 41.27
CA GLU A 508 6.04 8.90 42.43
C GLU A 508 4.86 7.96 42.10
N ASN A 509 4.43 7.92 40.83
CA ASN A 509 3.38 7.02 40.31
C ASN A 509 3.92 5.72 39.67
N GLY A 510 5.20 5.38 39.85
CA GLY A 510 5.84 4.16 39.34
C GLY A 510 6.85 4.37 38.21
N ILE A 511 7.15 3.29 37.49
CA ILE A 511 8.11 3.27 36.37
C ILE A 511 7.54 4.05 35.18
N ALA A 512 8.17 5.17 34.82
CA ALA A 512 7.83 5.97 33.65
C ALA A 512 8.85 5.76 32.52
N TRP A 513 8.34 5.34 31.36
CA TRP A 513 9.08 5.14 30.13
C TRP A 513 9.27 6.49 29.43
N THR A 514 10.24 7.28 29.88
CA THR A 514 10.43 8.67 29.43
C THR A 514 11.16 8.80 28.10
N GLY A 515 11.84 7.73 27.66
CA GLY A 515 12.59 7.71 26.40
C GLY A 515 11.70 7.85 25.17
N VAL A 516 12.09 8.72 24.24
CA VAL A 516 11.34 8.99 23.00
C VAL A 516 11.15 7.77 22.10
N ALA A 517 12.02 6.75 22.21
CA ALA A 517 11.94 5.56 21.37
C ALA A 517 10.87 4.56 21.83
N TRP A 518 10.44 4.59 23.10
CA TRP A 518 9.47 3.62 23.63
C TRP A 518 8.12 3.69 22.92
N ASN A 519 7.61 4.91 22.72
CA ASN A 519 6.34 5.11 22.01
C ASN A 519 6.43 4.63 20.56
N SER A 520 7.48 5.03 19.82
CA SER A 520 7.67 4.60 18.43
C SER A 520 7.86 3.08 18.32
N PHE A 521 8.56 2.45 19.27
CA PHE A 521 8.75 1.01 19.31
C PHE A 521 7.42 0.26 19.49
N TRP A 522 6.62 0.65 20.50
CA TRP A 522 5.36 -0.01 20.77
C TRP A 522 4.33 0.21 19.68
N THR A 523 4.19 1.44 19.17
CA THR A 523 3.30 1.71 18.03
C THR A 523 3.68 0.88 16.81
N THR A 524 4.98 0.75 16.50
CA THR A 524 5.43 -0.07 15.35
C THR A 524 5.16 -1.56 15.57
N MET A 525 5.42 -2.08 16.77
CA MET A 525 5.13 -3.48 17.10
C MET A 525 3.63 -3.78 17.04
N GLU A 526 2.79 -2.92 17.62
CA GLU A 526 1.35 -3.08 17.64
C GLU A 526 0.77 -3.09 16.23
N ILE A 527 1.12 -2.10 15.40
CA ILE A 527 0.66 -2.03 14.01
C ILE A 527 1.12 -3.26 13.23
N SER A 528 2.38 -3.70 13.39
CA SER A 528 2.90 -4.89 12.69
C SER A 528 2.22 -6.18 13.14
N LEU A 529 1.98 -6.37 14.43
CA LEU A 529 1.36 -7.57 14.98
C LEU A 529 -0.12 -7.69 14.59
N LEU A 530 -0.82 -6.56 14.51
CA LEU A 530 -2.23 -6.53 14.07
C LEU A 530 -2.35 -6.69 12.56
N SER A 531 -1.52 -6.01 11.77
CA SER A 531 -1.63 -6.00 10.30
C SER A 531 -1.16 -7.28 9.63
N ALA A 532 -0.10 -7.93 10.13
CA ALA A 532 0.50 -9.08 9.45
C ALA A 532 -0.47 -10.29 9.33
N PRO A 533 -1.18 -10.73 10.39
CA PRO A 533 -2.14 -11.83 10.29
C PRO A 533 -3.33 -11.49 9.39
N LEU A 534 -3.85 -10.26 9.46
CA LEU A 534 -4.96 -9.79 8.62
C LEU A 534 -4.56 -9.80 7.14
N THR A 535 -3.37 -9.29 6.84
CA THR A 535 -2.82 -9.27 5.47
C THR A 535 -2.61 -10.69 4.95
N ALA A 536 -2.07 -11.58 5.77
CA ALA A 536 -1.89 -12.99 5.40
C ALA A 536 -3.24 -13.67 5.14
N ALA A 537 -4.24 -13.45 5.99
CA ALA A 537 -5.58 -14.02 5.83
C ALA A 537 -6.26 -13.54 4.53
N VAL A 538 -6.28 -12.22 4.30
CA VAL A 538 -6.86 -11.60 3.10
C VAL A 538 -6.11 -12.03 1.83
N GLY A 539 -4.77 -12.07 1.89
CA GLY A 539 -3.91 -12.47 0.78
C GLY A 539 -4.08 -13.94 0.40
N LEU A 540 -4.06 -14.85 1.38
CA LEU A 540 -4.28 -16.28 1.13
C LEU A 540 -5.68 -16.55 0.61
N LEU A 541 -6.70 -15.88 1.15
CA LEU A 541 -8.08 -16.00 0.69
C LEU A 541 -8.22 -15.51 -0.76
N THR A 542 -7.64 -14.36 -1.08
CA THR A 542 -7.61 -13.79 -2.42
C THR A 542 -6.92 -14.73 -3.41
N ALA A 543 -5.74 -15.26 -3.05
CA ALA A 543 -5.01 -16.22 -3.86
C ALA A 543 -5.80 -17.52 -4.07
N TYR A 544 -6.46 -18.04 -3.02
CA TYR A 544 -7.33 -19.20 -3.12
C TYR A 544 -8.48 -18.96 -4.11
N LEU A 545 -9.18 -17.82 -4.02
CA LEU A 545 -10.29 -17.49 -4.91
C LEU A 545 -9.84 -17.30 -6.36
N ILE A 546 -8.76 -16.57 -6.59
CA ILE A 546 -8.24 -16.34 -7.94
C ILE A 546 -7.72 -17.66 -8.52
N VAL A 547 -6.90 -18.43 -7.82
CA VAL A 547 -6.28 -19.63 -8.42
C VAL A 547 -7.27 -20.79 -8.54
N ARG A 548 -8.09 -21.04 -7.52
CA ARG A 548 -8.90 -22.27 -7.43
C ARG A 548 -10.35 -22.11 -7.84
N GLN A 549 -10.90 -20.90 -7.87
CA GLN A 549 -12.31 -20.68 -8.22
C GLN A 549 -12.45 -20.08 -9.63
N ARG A 550 -13.55 -20.46 -10.30
CA ARG A 550 -13.96 -19.89 -11.59
C ARG A 550 -15.33 -19.24 -11.41
N PHE A 551 -15.41 -17.93 -11.61
CA PHE A 551 -16.63 -17.15 -11.44
C PHE A 551 -16.74 -16.02 -12.46
N VAL A 552 -17.98 -15.58 -12.70
CA VAL A 552 -18.27 -14.46 -13.60
C VAL A 552 -17.70 -13.18 -13.01
N GLY A 553 -16.93 -12.42 -13.79
CA GLY A 553 -16.28 -11.20 -13.31
C GLY A 553 -14.94 -11.42 -12.59
N ARG A 554 -14.38 -12.63 -12.57
CA ARG A 554 -13.06 -12.93 -11.97
C ARG A 554 -11.96 -11.97 -12.45
N ASN A 555 -11.90 -11.64 -13.73
CA ASN A 555 -10.90 -10.70 -14.27
C ASN A 555 -11.05 -9.27 -13.73
N VAL A 556 -12.28 -8.85 -13.44
CA VAL A 556 -12.58 -7.53 -12.85
C VAL A 556 -12.24 -7.54 -11.37
N PHE A 557 -12.59 -8.62 -10.66
CA PHE A 557 -12.21 -8.82 -9.26
C PHE A 557 -10.70 -8.84 -9.07
N GLU A 558 -9.99 -9.62 -9.89
CA GLU A 558 -8.53 -9.68 -9.89
C GLU A 558 -7.91 -8.31 -10.21
N PHE A 559 -8.45 -7.59 -11.20
CA PHE A 559 -8.00 -6.23 -11.51
C PHE A 559 -8.22 -5.25 -10.35
N ALA A 560 -9.40 -5.27 -9.73
CA ALA A 560 -9.73 -4.40 -8.60
C ALA A 560 -8.80 -4.64 -7.39
N LEU A 561 -8.46 -5.91 -7.13
CA LEU A 561 -7.51 -6.27 -6.09
C LEU A 561 -6.07 -5.91 -6.42
N MET A 562 -5.66 -6.02 -7.69
CA MET A 562 -4.33 -5.56 -8.12
C MET A 562 -4.22 -4.04 -8.16
N LEU A 563 -5.34 -3.32 -8.31
CA LEU A 563 -5.36 -1.87 -8.34
C LEU A 563 -4.84 -1.27 -7.04
N SER A 564 -5.13 -1.88 -5.88
CA SER A 564 -4.63 -1.42 -4.58
C SER A 564 -3.10 -1.45 -4.50
N PHE A 565 -2.45 -2.38 -5.21
CA PHE A 565 -1.00 -2.44 -5.32
C PHE A 565 -0.44 -1.36 -6.26
N ALA A 566 -1.21 -0.94 -7.27
CA ALA A 566 -0.78 0.08 -8.22
C ALA A 566 -0.91 1.53 -7.68
N ILE A 567 -1.67 1.74 -6.60
CA ILE A 567 -1.86 3.05 -5.97
C ILE A 567 -0.72 3.30 -4.98
N PRO A 568 0.10 4.35 -5.18
CA PRO A 568 1.18 4.69 -4.26
C PRO A 568 0.70 4.98 -2.84
N GLY A 569 1.47 4.57 -1.83
CA GLY A 569 1.10 4.77 -0.42
C GLY A 569 0.89 6.25 -0.04
N THR A 570 1.58 7.18 -0.68
CA THR A 570 1.37 8.64 -0.50
C THR A 570 0.03 9.12 -1.05
N VAL A 571 -0.41 8.56 -2.19
CA VAL A 571 -1.74 8.79 -2.77
C VAL A 571 -2.80 8.22 -1.84
N ILE A 572 -2.60 6.99 -1.35
CA ILE A 572 -3.50 6.37 -0.35
C ILE A 572 -3.60 7.26 0.89
N GLY A 573 -2.48 7.74 1.43
CA GLY A 573 -2.44 8.61 2.60
C GLY A 573 -3.29 9.88 2.44
N VAL A 574 -3.12 10.62 1.34
CA VAL A 574 -3.96 11.79 1.05
C VAL A 574 -5.42 11.41 0.86
N SER A 575 -5.68 10.35 0.11
CA SER A 575 -7.04 9.87 -0.13
C SER A 575 -7.76 9.48 1.16
N TYR A 576 -7.04 8.91 2.14
CA TYR A 576 -7.57 8.55 3.44
C TYR A 576 -7.86 9.78 4.30
N VAL A 577 -6.98 10.77 4.30
CA VAL A 577 -7.23 12.05 4.98
C VAL A 577 -8.50 12.68 4.41
N MET A 578 -8.64 12.75 3.08
CA MET A 578 -9.84 13.34 2.46
C MET A 578 -11.11 12.53 2.70
N ALA A 579 -11.00 11.21 2.86
CA ALA A 579 -12.15 10.31 2.97
C ALA A 579 -12.64 10.07 4.41
N PHE A 580 -11.72 10.07 5.37
CA PHE A 580 -11.98 9.67 6.76
C PHE A 580 -11.65 10.75 7.78
N ASN A 581 -10.93 11.81 7.42
CA ASN A 581 -10.63 12.94 8.29
C ASN A 581 -11.60 14.11 8.04
N LEU A 582 -12.87 13.80 7.78
CA LEU A 582 -13.95 14.78 7.75
C LEU A 582 -14.27 15.18 9.21
N PRO A 583 -14.36 16.49 9.51
CA PRO A 583 -14.61 16.98 10.87
C PRO A 583 -15.96 16.56 11.47
#